data_AF-A0A7Y0WN46-F1
#
_entry.id   AF-A0A7Y0WN46-F1
#
_cell.length_a   1.000
_cell.length_b   1.000
_cell.length_c   1.000
_cell.angle_alpha   90.00
_cell.angle_beta   90.00
_cell.angle_gamma   90.00
#
_symmetry.space_group_name_H-M   'P 1'
#
loop_
_entity.id
_entity.type
_entity.pdbx_description
1 polymer ?
#
loop_
_entity_poly.entity_id
_entity_poly.type
_entity_poly.pdbx_seq_one_letter_code
_entity_poly.pdbx_strand_id
1 'polypeptide(L)'
;MDFGLSVFDANGVKTLGMEDFTLQKLAVLIVPAATGGGRGSNYEYILMDVPGYDPATCFVTITPKAYAPYDQPGYPDTWGGLPTYTNLGGTRIAIYTQINYREPDGGGGGKNREMWTRNVVESVVEVVKVN
;
A
#
# COMPACT_ATOMS: atom_id res chain seq x y z
N MET A 1 3.84 5.35 -39.13
CA MET A 1 3.69 6.71 -38.57
C MET A 1 3.59 6.51 -37.06
N ASP A 2 4.70 6.71 -36.35
CA ASP A 2 4.66 6.79 -34.89
C ASP A 2 4.20 8.19 -34.52
N PHE A 3 3.12 8.29 -33.76
CA PHE A 3 2.65 9.53 -33.15
C PHE A 3 3.13 9.52 -31.69
N GLY A 4 3.91 10.54 -31.29
CA GLY A 4 4.43 10.60 -29.91
C GLY A 4 5.74 11.37 -29.76
N LEU A 5 6.15 11.55 -28.50
CA LEU A 5 7.48 12.07 -28.15
C LEU A 5 8.51 10.94 -28.29
N SER A 6 9.52 11.15 -29.12
CA SER A 6 10.70 10.27 -29.19
C SER A 6 11.94 11.13 -29.09
N VAL A 7 12.78 10.88 -28.07
CA VAL A 7 14.08 11.53 -27.89
C VAL A 7 15.15 10.53 -28.29
N PHE A 8 16.15 11.00 -29.03
CA PHE A 8 17.28 10.19 -29.47
C PHE A 8 18.59 10.84 -28.99
N ASP A 9 19.60 10.04 -28.73
CA ASP A 9 20.95 10.54 -28.47
C ASP A 9 21.67 10.97 -29.77
N ALA A 10 22.91 11.46 -29.63
CA ALA A 10 23.74 11.88 -30.77
C ALA A 10 24.12 10.71 -31.71
N ASN A 11 23.95 9.46 -31.28
CA ASN A 11 24.23 8.25 -32.06
C ASN A 11 22.96 7.67 -32.72
N GLY A 12 21.80 8.32 -32.56
CA GLY A 12 20.53 7.87 -33.12
C GLY A 12 19.86 6.75 -32.30
N VAL A 13 20.30 6.49 -31.07
CA VAL A 13 19.67 5.55 -30.16
C VAL A 13 18.48 6.24 -29.49
N LYS A 14 17.30 5.60 -29.50
CA LYS A 14 16.11 6.10 -28.82
C LYS A 14 16.36 6.07 -27.31
N THR A 15 16.31 7.23 -26.68
CA THR A 15 16.54 7.40 -25.24
C THR A 15 15.26 7.56 -24.44
N LEU A 16 14.21 8.10 -25.06
CA LEU A 16 12.86 8.20 -24.49
C LEU A 16 11.81 7.99 -25.59
N GLY A 17 10.73 7.30 -25.27
CA GLY A 17 9.58 7.04 -26.11
C GLY A 17 8.26 7.21 -25.37
N MET A 18 7.15 7.17 -26.11
CA MET A 18 5.82 7.18 -25.51
C MET A 18 5.56 5.97 -24.61
N GLU A 19 6.16 4.83 -24.93
CA GLU A 19 6.10 3.60 -24.13
C GLU A 19 6.53 3.86 -22.67
N ASP A 20 7.58 4.67 -22.47
CA ASP A 20 8.15 5.04 -21.17
C ASP A 20 7.19 5.87 -20.29
N PHE A 21 6.10 6.37 -20.88
CA PHE A 21 5.06 7.15 -20.19
C PHE A 21 3.71 6.44 -20.15
N THR A 22 3.63 5.19 -20.59
CA THR A 22 2.38 4.42 -20.52
C THR A 22 2.25 3.73 -19.18
N LEU A 23 1.14 4.02 -18.49
CA LEU A 23 0.75 3.36 -17.26
C LEU A 23 -0.28 2.27 -17.57
N GLN A 24 -0.01 1.05 -17.12
CA GLN A 24 -0.93 -0.07 -17.23
C GLN A 24 -1.36 -0.54 -15.84
N LYS A 25 -2.67 -0.55 -15.58
CA LYS A 25 -3.21 -1.19 -14.36
C LYS A 25 -3.13 -2.71 -14.51
N LEU A 26 -2.45 -3.37 -13.58
CA LEU A 26 -2.29 -4.82 -13.54
C LEU A 26 -3.39 -5.49 -12.71
N ALA A 27 -3.75 -4.89 -11.58
CA ALA A 27 -4.72 -5.47 -10.66
C ALA A 27 -5.38 -4.40 -9.78
N VAL A 28 -6.56 -4.74 -9.25
CA VAL A 28 -7.32 -3.92 -8.31
C VAL A 28 -7.93 -4.82 -7.24
N LEU A 29 -7.90 -4.36 -5.99
CA LEU A 29 -8.47 -5.04 -4.83
C LEU A 29 -9.18 -4.01 -3.94
N ILE A 30 -10.38 -4.35 -3.46
CA ILE A 30 -11.06 -3.56 -2.44
C ILE A 30 -10.72 -4.16 -1.07
N VAL A 31 -10.15 -3.34 -0.20
CA VAL A 31 -9.90 -3.67 1.21
C VAL A 31 -11.07 -3.11 2.02
N PRO A 32 -11.85 -3.94 2.73
CA PRO A 32 -12.97 -3.47 3.52
C PRO A 32 -12.50 -2.62 4.70
N ALA A 33 -13.35 -1.70 5.15
CA ALA A 33 -13.15 -1.02 6.42
C ALA A 33 -13.15 -2.05 7.55
N ALA A 34 -12.29 -1.87 8.54
CA ALA A 34 -12.21 -2.78 9.66
C ALA A 34 -11.67 -2.09 10.91
N THR A 35 -12.28 -2.42 12.05
CA THR A 35 -11.86 -1.97 13.37
C THR A 35 -11.65 -3.17 14.29
N GLY A 36 -10.73 -3.05 15.23
CA GLY A 36 -10.47 -4.10 16.20
C GLY A 36 -9.17 -3.92 16.94
N GLY A 37 -8.93 -4.79 17.91
CA GLY A 37 -7.68 -4.84 18.65
C GLY A 37 -7.69 -5.99 19.64
N GLY A 38 -6.51 -6.31 20.16
CA GLY A 38 -6.38 -7.41 21.09
C GLY A 38 -5.00 -7.53 21.71
N ARG A 39 -4.89 -8.46 22.66
CA ARG A 39 -3.61 -8.86 23.26
C ARG A 39 -2.86 -9.82 22.33
N GLY A 40 -1.54 -9.74 22.35
CA GLY A 40 -0.65 -10.54 21.51
C GLY A 40 -0.34 -9.86 20.17
N SER A 41 0.33 -10.61 19.30
CA SER A 41 0.70 -10.15 17.95
C SER A 41 -0.23 -10.74 16.90
N ASN A 42 -0.61 -9.93 15.91
CA ASN A 42 -1.39 -10.33 14.74
C ASN A 42 -0.59 -10.09 13.45
N TYR A 43 -0.37 -11.16 12.68
CA TYR A 43 0.40 -11.16 11.43
C TYR A 43 -0.45 -11.51 10.19
N GLU A 44 -1.78 -11.41 10.29
CA GLU A 44 -2.67 -11.64 9.17
C GLU A 44 -2.44 -10.63 8.05
N TYR A 45 -2.61 -11.04 6.80
CA TYR A 45 -2.60 -10.12 5.68
C TYR A 45 -3.55 -10.61 4.61
N ILE A 46 -4.02 -9.68 3.79
CA ILE A 46 -4.74 -10.01 2.57
C ILE A 46 -3.68 -10.22 1.48
N LEU A 47 -3.63 -11.42 0.91
CA LEU A 47 -2.71 -11.73 -0.19
C LEU A 47 -3.30 -11.22 -1.51
N MET A 48 -2.50 -10.45 -2.24
CA MET A 48 -2.81 -10.03 -3.61
C MET A 48 -1.75 -10.62 -4.55
N ASP A 49 -2.16 -11.55 -5.42
CA ASP A 49 -1.29 -12.10 -6.48
C ASP A 49 -1.53 -11.31 -7.77
N VAL A 50 -0.47 -10.73 -8.31
CA VAL A 50 -0.51 -9.78 -9.43
C VAL A 50 0.41 -10.27 -10.53
N PRO A 51 -0.13 -11.02 -11.51
CA PRO A 51 0.65 -11.47 -12.66
C PRO A 51 1.36 -10.31 -13.36
N GLY A 52 2.67 -10.45 -13.56
CA GLY A 52 3.51 -9.42 -14.18
C GLY A 52 3.96 -8.29 -13.24
N TYR A 53 3.68 -8.38 -11.94
CA TYR A 53 4.24 -7.47 -10.95
C TYR A 53 5.75 -7.63 -10.84
N ASP A 54 6.44 -6.50 -10.93
CA ASP A 54 7.86 -6.34 -10.70
C ASP A 54 8.05 -5.03 -9.91
N PRO A 55 8.59 -5.04 -8.69
CA PRO A 55 8.77 -3.83 -7.89
C PRO A 55 9.69 -2.78 -8.53
N ALA A 56 10.48 -3.13 -9.55
CA ALA A 56 11.32 -2.18 -10.26
C ALA A 56 10.53 -1.32 -11.27
N THR A 57 9.42 -1.86 -11.80
CA THR A 57 8.61 -1.21 -12.85
C THR A 57 7.16 -0.98 -12.43
N CYS A 58 6.75 -1.50 -11.28
CA CYS A 58 5.40 -1.37 -10.75
C CYS A 58 5.38 -0.60 -9.44
N PHE A 59 4.31 0.17 -9.24
CA PHE A 59 3.99 0.82 -7.98
C PHE A 59 2.59 0.45 -7.53
N VAL A 60 2.38 0.47 -6.22
CA VAL A 60 1.09 0.18 -5.59
C VAL A 60 0.52 1.48 -5.06
N THR A 61 -0.74 1.76 -5.42
CA THR A 61 -1.50 2.89 -4.87
C THR A 61 -2.56 2.34 -3.92
N ILE A 62 -2.77 3.04 -2.81
CA ILE A 62 -3.83 2.73 -1.85
C ILE A 62 -4.63 4.01 -1.66
N THR A 63 -5.88 3.98 -2.11
CA THR A 63 -6.76 5.16 -2.12
C THR A 63 -7.98 4.89 -1.24
N PRO A 64 -8.30 5.75 -0.26
CA PRO A 64 -9.51 5.56 0.53
C PRO A 64 -10.73 5.88 -0.33
N LYS A 65 -11.83 5.13 -0.14
CA LYS A 65 -13.10 5.44 -0.79
C LYS A 65 -13.85 6.59 -0.11
N ALA A 66 -13.50 6.91 1.13
CA ALA A 66 -14.03 8.04 1.88
C ALA A 66 -12.92 8.74 2.66
N TYR A 67 -12.83 10.06 2.50
CA TYR A 67 -11.93 10.91 3.27
C TYR A 67 -12.68 11.48 4.48
N ALA A 68 -11.93 11.82 5.53
CA ALA A 68 -12.50 12.53 6.67
C ALA A 68 -13.14 13.85 6.18
N PRO A 69 -14.37 14.18 6.59
CA PRO A 69 -15.05 15.40 6.15
C PRO A 69 -14.54 16.66 6.88
N TYR A 70 -13.38 16.57 7.52
CA TYR A 70 -12.77 17.61 8.35
C TYR A 70 -11.24 17.52 8.27
N ASP A 71 -10.56 18.61 8.67
CA ASP A 71 -9.10 18.65 8.70
C ASP A 71 -8.54 17.68 9.74
N GLN A 72 -7.63 16.81 9.28
CA GLN A 72 -7.04 15.79 10.13
C GLN A 72 -6.21 16.44 11.24
N PRO A 73 -6.49 16.15 12.52
CA PRO A 73 -6.01 16.97 13.61
C PRO A 73 -4.58 16.63 14.08
N GLY A 74 -3.86 15.77 13.35
CA GLY A 74 -2.50 15.33 13.68
C GLY A 74 -2.40 14.34 14.85
N TYR A 75 -3.55 13.91 15.41
CA TYR A 75 -3.65 12.90 16.46
C TYR A 75 -4.75 11.88 16.10
N PRO A 76 -4.80 10.70 16.75
CA PRO A 76 -5.82 9.70 16.49
C PRO A 76 -7.24 10.24 16.74
N ASP A 77 -8.04 10.31 15.70
CA ASP A 77 -9.39 10.91 15.68
C ASP A 77 -10.52 9.88 15.46
N THR A 78 -10.16 8.60 15.42
CA THR A 78 -11.01 7.44 15.15
C THR A 78 -11.54 7.28 13.72
N TRP A 79 -11.25 8.19 12.77
CA TRP A 79 -11.70 8.05 11.38
C TRP A 79 -11.13 6.80 10.70
N GLY A 80 -9.87 6.49 11.00
CA GLY A 80 -9.16 5.33 10.46
C GLY A 80 -8.12 5.71 9.41
N GLY A 81 -7.12 4.84 9.25
CA GLY A 81 -6.00 5.03 8.34
C GLY A 81 -6.11 4.17 7.08
N LEU A 82 -5.15 4.34 6.17
CA LEU A 82 -4.97 3.43 5.05
C LEU A 82 -4.31 2.13 5.52
N PRO A 83 -4.62 0.98 4.88
CA PRO A 83 -3.79 -0.19 5.03
C PRO A 83 -2.38 0.08 4.46
N THR A 84 -1.43 -0.77 4.84
CA THR A 84 -0.07 -0.74 4.28
C THR A 84 0.19 -2.02 3.50
N TYR A 85 1.28 -2.05 2.74
CA TYR A 85 1.66 -3.24 2.00
C TYR A 85 3.14 -3.59 2.14
N THR A 86 3.48 -4.83 1.84
CA THR A 86 4.86 -5.30 1.69
C THR A 86 4.95 -6.24 0.51
N ASN A 87 6.01 -6.09 -0.28
CA ASN A 87 6.32 -7.03 -1.34
C ASN A 87 6.79 -8.36 -0.74
N LEU A 88 6.15 -9.47 -1.11
CA LEU A 88 6.53 -10.81 -0.65
C LEU A 88 7.53 -11.51 -1.60
N GLY A 89 7.89 -10.87 -2.71
CA GLY A 89 8.67 -11.43 -3.79
C GLY A 89 7.80 -12.09 -4.88
N GLY A 90 8.39 -12.25 -6.06
CA GLY A 90 7.66 -12.70 -7.24
C GLY A 90 6.50 -11.76 -7.56
N THR A 91 5.32 -12.32 -7.80
CA THR A 91 4.10 -11.58 -8.17
C THR A 91 3.21 -11.18 -6.98
N ARG A 92 3.68 -11.36 -5.73
CA ARG A 92 2.81 -11.35 -4.55
C ARG A 92 3.03 -10.15 -3.65
N ILE A 93 1.93 -9.58 -3.18
CA ILE A 93 1.90 -8.45 -2.25
C ILE A 93 1.04 -8.82 -1.05
N ALA A 94 1.55 -8.55 0.16
CA ALA A 94 0.77 -8.63 1.40
C ALA A 94 0.19 -7.25 1.71
N ILE A 95 -1.12 -7.18 1.96
CA ILE A 95 -1.79 -5.98 2.46
C ILE A 95 -2.12 -6.16 3.95
N TYR A 96 -1.56 -5.30 4.78
CA TYR A 96 -1.76 -5.30 6.22
C TYR A 96 -2.81 -4.26 6.62
N THR A 97 -3.75 -4.69 7.47
CA THR A 97 -4.81 -3.82 8.00
C THR A 97 -4.61 -3.51 9.48
N GLN A 98 -3.62 -4.13 10.12
CA GLN A 98 -3.33 -3.96 11.54
C GLN A 98 -1.88 -3.62 11.77
N ILE A 99 -1.63 -3.02 12.93
CA ILE A 99 -0.29 -2.75 13.45
C ILE A 99 -0.11 -3.47 14.79
N ASN A 100 1.08 -4.00 15.01
CA ASN A 100 1.50 -4.51 16.31
C ASN A 100 2.23 -3.40 17.05
N TYR A 101 1.94 -3.24 18.33
CA TYR A 101 2.56 -2.25 19.20
C TYR A 101 2.79 -2.84 20.60
N ARG A 102 3.52 -2.10 21.43
CA ARG A 102 3.81 -2.48 22.81
C ARG A 102 3.31 -1.38 23.73
N GLU A 103 2.61 -1.77 24.78
CA GLU A 103 2.18 -0.86 25.85
C GLU A 103 2.61 -1.39 27.22
N PRO A 104 2.75 -0.52 28.23
CA PRO A 104 3.09 -0.95 29.59
C PRO A 104 2.10 -1.99 30.13
N ASP A 105 2.61 -3.05 30.74
CA ASP A 105 1.78 -4.15 31.25
C ASP A 105 1.04 -3.82 32.56
N GLY A 106 1.38 -2.68 33.19
CA GLY A 106 0.80 -2.20 34.45
C GLY A 106 1.40 -2.84 35.71
N GLY A 107 2.40 -3.71 35.59
CA GLY A 107 3.01 -4.43 36.70
C GLY A 107 4.14 -3.69 37.43
N GLY A 108 4.38 -2.41 37.11
CA GLY A 108 5.39 -1.56 37.76
C GLY A 108 6.86 -1.90 37.45
N GLY A 109 7.14 -3.02 36.76
CA GLY A 109 8.49 -3.53 36.49
C GLY A 109 9.09 -3.17 35.12
N GLY A 110 8.53 -2.19 34.41
CA GLY A 110 9.02 -1.78 33.07
C GLY A 110 8.80 -2.82 31.97
N LYS A 111 7.90 -3.79 32.20
CA LYS A 111 7.52 -4.80 31.22
C LYS A 111 6.45 -4.24 30.29
N ASN A 112 6.56 -4.57 29.01
CA ASN A 112 5.56 -4.23 28.01
C ASN A 112 4.80 -5.49 27.60
N ARG A 113 3.51 -5.33 27.30
CA ARG A 113 2.71 -6.37 26.64
C ARG A 113 2.57 -6.06 25.17
N GLU A 114 2.57 -7.11 24.36
CA GLU A 114 2.28 -7.01 22.94
C GLU A 114 0.77 -6.86 22.73
N MET A 115 0.43 -5.94 21.84
CA MET A 115 -0.92 -5.60 21.47
C MET A 115 -0.97 -5.43 19.96
N TRP A 116 -2.16 -5.57 19.40
CA TRP A 116 -2.42 -5.17 18.03
C TRP A 116 -3.68 -4.30 17.97
N THR A 117 -3.70 -3.41 16.99
CA THR A 117 -4.88 -2.59 16.69
C THR A 117 -5.09 -2.52 15.19
N ARG A 118 -6.36 -2.40 14.79
CA ARG A 118 -6.85 -2.29 13.43
C ARG A 118 -7.86 -1.14 13.43
N ASN A 119 -7.62 -0.13 12.60
CA ASN A 119 -8.57 0.93 12.31
C ASN A 119 -8.30 1.44 10.90
N VAL A 120 -8.82 0.71 9.91
CA VAL A 120 -8.62 1.04 8.50
C VAL A 120 -9.93 1.41 7.83
N VAL A 121 -9.86 2.39 6.93
CA VAL A 121 -10.99 2.79 6.09
C VAL A 121 -11.07 1.92 4.84
N GLU A 122 -12.26 1.78 4.28
CA GLU A 122 -12.43 1.05 3.02
C GLU A 122 -11.57 1.72 1.93
N SER A 123 -10.73 0.93 1.30
CA SER A 123 -9.69 1.42 0.39
C SER A 123 -9.64 0.58 -0.88
N VAL A 124 -9.24 1.21 -1.98
CA VAL A 124 -8.90 0.54 -3.24
C VAL A 124 -7.39 0.45 -3.32
N VAL A 125 -6.88 -0.77 -3.48
CA VAL A 125 -5.48 -1.06 -3.78
C VAL A 125 -5.36 -1.31 -5.27
N GLU A 126 -4.51 -0.56 -5.96
CA GLU A 126 -4.24 -0.74 -7.38
C GLU A 126 -2.75 -0.98 -7.59
N VAL A 127 -2.42 -1.88 -8.51
CA VAL A 127 -1.04 -2.09 -8.95
C VAL A 127 -0.92 -1.61 -10.38
N VAL A 128 0.01 -0.69 -10.59
CA VAL A 128 0.24 -0.02 -11.86
C VAL A 128 1.66 -0.29 -12.30
N LYS A 129 1.82 -0.64 -13.57
CA LYS A 129 3.10 -0.83 -14.24
C LYS A 129 3.42 0.37 -15.13
N VAL A 130 4.66 0.82 -15.06
CA VAL A 130 5.28 1.72 -16.03
C VAL A 130 5.94 0.82 -17.09
N ASN A 131 5.60 1.01 -18.36
CA ASN A 131 6.22 0.27 -19.47
C ASN A 131 7.48 0.95 -19.98
#